data_AF-A0AAP9MIW2-F1
#
_entry.id   AF-A0AAP9MIW2-F1
#
_cell.length_a   1.000
_cell.length_b   1.000
_cell.length_c   1.000
_cell.angle_alpha   90.00
_cell.angle_beta   90.00
_cell.angle_gamma   90.00
#
_symmetry.space_group_name_H-M   'P 1'
#
loop_
_entity.id
_entity.type
_entity.pdbx_description
1 polymer ?
#
loop_
_entity_poly.entity_id
_entity_poly.type
_entity_poly.pdbx_seq_one_letter_code
_entity_poly.pdbx_strand_id
1 'polypeptide(L)'
;MARQKHPKDGFQHSDYDRIKKVCSIWICIGHNNQKNDVINTYKIQETCETKIWHAEREDYDLLTAVMVYPKKEGIRKAQDIPNAVEQEDENKQRLLELLKILFIKNLVIEDKMEQLQKTYGILMEKEIDQEVMTMCNFSDFIEQRGKEEGKVEATLVYVKKLMQKIDVSAVDAMNILDVEDDIRPAILQSLQLS
;
A
#
# COMPACT_ATOMS: atom_id res chain seq x y z
N MET A 1 34.00 5.35 -27.30
CA MET A 1 33.32 6.46 -28.01
C MET A 1 31.82 6.18 -27.97
N ALA A 2 31.08 6.88 -27.12
CA ALA A 2 29.63 6.74 -27.03
C ALA A 2 28.98 7.42 -28.25
N ARG A 3 28.25 6.65 -29.05
CA ARG A 3 27.46 7.18 -30.16
C ARG A 3 26.11 7.67 -29.61
N GLN A 4 25.68 8.81 -30.12
CA GLN A 4 24.46 9.53 -29.77
C GLN A 4 23.22 8.61 -29.92
N LYS A 5 22.38 8.52 -28.88
CA LYS A 5 21.24 7.58 -28.79
C LYS A 5 19.90 8.16 -29.33
N HIS A 6 19.91 9.34 -29.96
CA HIS A 6 18.69 9.94 -30.50
C HIS A 6 18.72 10.21 -32.02
N PRO A 7 17.56 10.10 -32.71
CA PRO A 7 17.38 10.66 -34.04
C PRO A 7 17.70 12.16 -34.03
N LYS A 8 18.22 12.69 -35.15
CA LYS A 8 18.71 14.08 -35.26
C LYS A 8 17.66 15.16 -34.90
N ASP A 9 16.39 14.81 -34.85
CA ASP A 9 15.25 15.70 -34.59
C ASP A 9 14.68 15.63 -33.16
N GLY A 10 15.34 14.91 -32.23
CA GLY A 10 14.91 14.77 -30.83
C GLY A 10 15.30 15.95 -29.91
N PHE A 11 15.02 15.80 -28.60
CA PHE A 11 15.32 16.79 -27.55
C PHE A 11 16.82 17.12 -27.47
N GLN A 12 17.26 18.14 -28.23
CA GLN A 12 18.63 18.64 -28.12
C GLN A 12 18.78 19.43 -26.81
N HIS A 13 19.89 19.22 -26.11
CA HIS A 13 20.26 19.80 -24.80
C HIS A 13 19.64 19.18 -23.53
N SER A 14 19.03 18.00 -23.60
CA SER A 14 18.71 17.22 -22.40
C SER A 14 19.74 16.11 -22.16
N ASP A 15 20.08 15.82 -20.89
CA ASP A 15 20.86 14.65 -20.49
C ASP A 15 20.04 13.34 -20.59
N TYR A 16 19.04 13.29 -21.49
CA TYR A 16 18.09 12.18 -21.61
C TYR A 16 18.79 10.88 -22.04
N ASP A 17 19.86 10.99 -22.83
CA ASP A 17 20.78 9.90 -23.18
C ASP A 17 21.46 9.24 -21.95
N ARG A 18 21.41 9.88 -20.77
CA ARG A 18 22.01 9.40 -19.51
C ARG A 18 20.99 8.84 -18.53
N ILE A 19 19.71 8.73 -18.92
CA ILE A 19 18.68 8.18 -18.02
C ILE A 19 19.05 6.75 -17.64
N LYS A 20 19.14 6.52 -16.34
CA LYS A 20 19.37 5.20 -15.76
C LYS A 20 18.03 4.54 -15.48
N LYS A 21 18.03 3.21 -15.53
CA LYS A 21 16.88 2.41 -15.11
C LYS A 21 16.52 2.73 -13.65
N VAL A 22 15.25 3.06 -13.42
CA VAL A 22 14.69 3.31 -12.09
C VAL A 22 13.97 2.05 -11.62
N CYS A 23 14.35 1.58 -10.43
CA CYS A 23 13.61 0.55 -9.70
C CYS A 23 12.90 1.20 -8.52
N SER A 24 11.57 1.12 -8.49
CA SER A 24 10.73 1.70 -7.45
C SER A 24 10.06 0.59 -6.66
N ILE A 25 10.30 0.53 -5.35
CA ILE A 25 9.74 -0.49 -4.45
C ILE A 25 8.72 0.18 -3.52
N TRP A 26 7.51 -0.35 -3.50
CA TRP A 26 6.39 0.18 -2.72
C TRP A 26 5.95 -0.85 -1.70
N ILE A 27 6.12 -0.53 -0.42
CA ILE A 27 5.63 -1.35 0.68
C ILE A 27 4.18 -0.96 0.96
N CYS A 28 3.25 -1.81 0.54
CA CYS A 28 1.84 -1.53 0.54
C CYS A 28 1.21 -2.02 1.85
N ILE A 29 1.32 -1.24 2.91
CA ILE A 29 0.64 -1.48 4.19
C ILE A 29 -0.83 -1.04 4.01
N GLY A 30 -1.81 -1.76 4.57
CA GLY A 30 -3.22 -1.35 4.47
C GLY A 30 -4.06 -2.00 3.35
N HIS A 31 -3.52 -2.93 2.55
CA HIS A 31 -4.26 -3.64 1.49
C HIS A 31 -5.34 -4.65 1.95
N ASN A 32 -6.25 -5.04 1.06
CA ASN A 32 -7.26 -6.08 1.29
C ASN A 32 -6.63 -7.47 1.48
N ASN A 33 -7.22 -8.34 2.31
CA ASN A 33 -6.68 -9.66 2.65
C ASN A 33 -6.31 -10.56 1.44
N GLN A 34 -6.98 -10.37 0.31
CA GLN A 34 -6.69 -11.06 -0.95
C GLN A 34 -5.27 -10.75 -1.50
N LYS A 35 -4.59 -9.71 -1.01
CA LYS A 35 -3.24 -9.34 -1.42
C LYS A 35 -2.16 -9.71 -0.41
N ASN A 36 -2.50 -10.40 0.68
CA ASN A 36 -1.51 -10.83 1.68
C ASN A 36 -0.40 -11.69 1.03
N ASP A 37 0.85 -11.53 1.44
CA ASP A 37 2.05 -12.22 0.90
C ASP A 37 2.18 -12.17 -0.63
N VAL A 38 1.75 -11.08 -1.26
CA VAL A 38 1.89 -10.89 -2.70
C VAL A 38 3.06 -9.95 -2.99
N ILE A 39 3.86 -10.29 -4.00
CA ILE A 39 4.84 -9.38 -4.59
C ILE A 39 4.56 -9.31 -6.09
N ASN A 40 4.15 -8.14 -6.56
CA ASN A 40 3.93 -7.89 -7.98
C ASN A 40 5.08 -7.07 -8.55
N THR A 41 5.62 -7.50 -9.69
CA THR A 41 6.63 -6.74 -10.43
C THR A 41 6.05 -6.30 -11.77
N TYR A 42 6.04 -4.99 -12.00
CA TYR A 42 5.58 -4.34 -13.22
C TYR A 42 6.80 -3.86 -14.00
N LYS A 43 6.90 -4.28 -15.26
CA LYS A 43 8.00 -3.94 -16.18
C LYS A 43 7.44 -3.36 -17.46
N ILE A 44 8.18 -2.47 -18.12
CA ILE A 44 7.82 -1.98 -19.44
C ILE A 44 8.12 -3.08 -20.47
N GLN A 45 7.15 -3.34 -21.34
CA GLN A 45 7.27 -4.24 -22.47
C GLN A 45 6.74 -3.53 -23.71
N GLU A 46 7.57 -3.44 -24.74
CA GLU A 46 7.19 -2.88 -26.03
C GLU A 46 6.26 -3.85 -26.79
N THR A 47 5.22 -3.30 -27.42
CA THR A 47 4.39 -3.99 -28.42
C THR A 47 4.27 -3.13 -29.68
N CYS A 48 4.28 -3.77 -30.86
CA CYS A 48 4.17 -3.10 -32.16
C CYS A 48 2.79 -3.36 -32.75
N GLU A 49 1.96 -2.32 -32.87
CA GLU A 49 0.56 -2.46 -33.33
C GLU A 49 0.40 -2.26 -34.85
N THR A 50 1.38 -1.68 -35.53
CA THR A 50 1.28 -1.36 -36.98
C THR A 50 2.44 -1.93 -37.76
N LYS A 51 3.56 -1.21 -37.85
CA LYS A 51 4.80 -1.72 -38.42
C LYS A 51 5.63 -2.34 -37.31
N ILE A 52 6.19 -3.51 -37.60
CA ILE A 52 7.10 -4.19 -36.68
C ILE A 52 8.44 -3.45 -36.74
N TRP A 53 8.76 -2.74 -35.67
CA TRP A 53 10.05 -2.14 -35.43
C TRP A 53 10.30 -2.15 -33.92
N HIS A 54 11.41 -2.72 -33.50
CA HIS A 54 11.74 -2.88 -32.08
C HIS A 54 12.88 -1.96 -31.68
N ALA A 55 12.71 -1.23 -30.58
CA ALA A 55 13.80 -0.53 -29.92
C ALA A 55 14.69 -1.51 -29.14
N GLU A 56 15.96 -1.14 -28.93
CA GLU A 56 16.82 -1.87 -27.99
C GLU A 56 16.23 -1.81 -26.59
N ARG A 57 16.29 -2.93 -25.86
CA ARG A 57 15.63 -3.05 -24.54
C ARG A 57 16.03 -1.94 -23.58
N GLU A 58 17.30 -1.57 -23.60
CA GLU A 58 17.90 -0.54 -22.73
C GLU A 58 17.32 0.85 -22.94
N ASP A 59 16.72 1.10 -24.10
CA ASP A 59 16.19 2.42 -24.45
C ASP A 59 14.73 2.59 -24.01
N TYR A 60 13.98 1.49 -23.81
CA TYR A 60 12.59 1.53 -23.34
C TYR A 60 12.37 0.96 -21.93
N ASP A 61 13.19 0.01 -21.46
CA ASP A 61 13.05 -0.66 -20.14
C ASP A 61 13.65 0.18 -19.00
N LEU A 62 13.23 1.44 -18.91
CA LEU A 62 13.75 2.43 -17.97
C LEU A 62 13.05 2.44 -16.61
N LEU A 63 11.92 1.72 -16.46
CA LEU A 63 11.13 1.69 -15.22
C LEU A 63 10.79 0.26 -14.82
N THR A 64 10.97 -0.02 -13.53
CA THR A 64 10.45 -1.23 -12.88
C THR A 64 9.80 -0.84 -11.56
N ALA A 65 8.55 -1.26 -11.38
CA ALA A 65 7.79 -1.05 -10.14
C ALA A 65 7.61 -2.40 -9.43
N VAL A 66 7.99 -2.48 -8.16
CA VAL A 66 7.79 -3.65 -7.31
C VAL A 66 6.84 -3.28 -6.19
N MET A 67 5.66 -3.90 -6.16
CA MET A 67 4.65 -3.71 -5.12
C MET A 67 4.74 -4.90 -4.16
N VAL A 68 5.10 -4.63 -2.90
CA VAL A 68 5.23 -5.63 -1.84
C VAL A 68 4.05 -5.51 -0.89
N TYR A 69 3.34 -6.59 -0.66
CA TYR A 69 2.15 -6.65 0.20
C TYR A 69 2.40 -7.61 1.38
N PRO A 70 2.95 -7.11 2.52
CA PRO A 70 3.24 -7.93 3.68
C PRO A 70 1.97 -8.45 4.36
N LYS A 71 1.96 -9.69 4.84
CA LYS A 71 0.77 -10.25 5.51
C LYS A 71 0.38 -9.45 6.75
N LYS A 72 -0.91 -9.07 6.80
CA LYS A 72 -1.55 -8.50 7.99
C LYS A 72 -1.92 -9.61 8.99
N GLU A 73 -2.09 -9.25 10.26
CA GLU A 73 -2.69 -10.15 11.25
C GLU A 73 -4.09 -10.59 10.79
N GLY A 74 -4.20 -11.87 10.42
CA GLY A 74 -5.40 -12.46 9.83
C GLY A 74 -5.09 -13.80 9.16
N ILE A 75 -6.00 -14.76 9.29
CA ILE A 75 -5.90 -16.05 8.61
C ILE A 75 -6.33 -15.82 7.16
N ARG A 76 -5.42 -16.05 6.20
CA ARG A 76 -5.80 -16.18 4.78
C ARG A 76 -6.72 -17.38 4.68
N LYS A 77 -7.94 -17.21 4.16
CA LYS A 77 -8.75 -18.35 3.77
C LYS A 77 -8.25 -18.77 2.38
N ALA A 78 -8.00 -20.06 2.16
CA ALA A 78 -7.55 -20.57 0.87
C ALA A 78 -8.46 -20.18 -0.32
N GLN A 79 -9.68 -19.73 -0.01
CA GLN A 79 -10.70 -19.28 -0.96
C GLN A 79 -10.55 -17.81 -1.40
N ASP A 80 -9.64 -17.03 -0.80
CA ASP A 80 -9.55 -15.57 -1.03
C ASP A 80 -8.92 -15.20 -2.39
N ILE A 81 -8.15 -16.11 -3.01
CA ILE A 81 -7.60 -15.95 -4.36
C ILE A 81 -7.81 -17.26 -5.13
N PRO A 82 -8.87 -17.40 -5.93
CA PRO A 82 -9.27 -18.68 -6.53
C PRO A 82 -8.23 -19.36 -7.45
N ASN A 83 -7.11 -18.69 -7.78
CA ASN A 83 -6.06 -19.18 -8.68
C ASN A 83 -4.64 -18.80 -8.21
N ALA A 84 -4.41 -18.61 -6.91
CA ALA A 84 -3.06 -18.33 -6.42
C ALA A 84 -2.13 -19.53 -6.68
N VAL A 85 -1.07 -19.31 -7.44
CA VAL A 85 0.06 -20.24 -7.56
C VAL A 85 1.06 -19.84 -6.48
N GLU A 86 1.26 -20.70 -5.49
CA GLU A 86 2.32 -20.50 -4.50
C GLU A 86 3.67 -20.70 -5.19
N GLN A 87 4.45 -19.62 -5.27
CA GLN A 87 5.85 -19.69 -5.72
C GLN A 87 6.73 -19.64 -4.47
N GLU A 88 7.47 -20.71 -4.23
CA GLU A 88 8.43 -20.83 -3.13
C GLU A 88 9.77 -20.20 -3.55
N ASP A 89 9.85 -18.87 -3.45
CA ASP A 89 11.13 -18.16 -3.46
C ASP A 89 11.51 -17.83 -2.02
N GLU A 90 12.46 -18.59 -1.47
CA GLU A 90 12.89 -18.50 -0.06
C GLU A 90 13.29 -17.08 0.35
N ASN A 91 13.94 -16.32 -0.55
CA ASN A 91 14.38 -14.96 -0.25
C ASN A 91 13.20 -13.99 -0.20
N LYS A 92 12.22 -14.15 -1.10
CA LYS A 92 10.99 -13.35 -1.08
C LYS A 92 10.14 -13.67 0.15
N GLN A 93 10.04 -14.94 0.53
CA GLN A 93 9.35 -15.34 1.75
C GLN A 93 10.04 -14.76 2.98
N ARG A 94 11.37 -14.86 3.05
CA ARG A 94 12.16 -14.26 4.14
C ARG A 94 11.97 -12.75 4.24
N LEU A 95 11.89 -12.02 3.11
CA LEU A 95 11.57 -10.59 3.08
C LEU A 95 10.16 -10.33 3.61
N LEU A 96 9.16 -11.10 3.17
CA LEU A 96 7.76 -10.93 3.61
C LEU A 96 7.61 -11.19 5.11
N GLU A 97 8.31 -12.19 5.64
CA GLU A 97 8.34 -12.49 7.08
C GLU A 97 9.00 -11.38 7.90
N LEU A 98 10.12 -10.81 7.40
CA LEU A 98 10.78 -9.67 8.02
C LEU A 98 9.82 -8.47 8.09
N LEU A 99 9.18 -8.14 6.97
CA LEU A 99 8.22 -7.03 6.91
C LEU A 99 7.00 -7.31 7.80
N LYS A 100 6.57 -8.56 7.89
CA LYS A 100 5.50 -8.97 8.81
C LYS A 100 5.89 -8.70 10.27
N ILE A 101 7.11 -9.04 10.71
CA ILE A 101 7.58 -8.75 12.08
C ILE A 101 7.58 -7.25 12.35
N LEU A 102 8.07 -6.44 11.40
CA LEU A 102 8.07 -4.98 11.51
C LEU A 102 6.66 -4.40 11.70
N PHE A 103 5.68 -4.87 10.92
CA PHE A 103 4.33 -4.32 10.87
C PHE A 103 3.28 -5.06 11.74
N ILE A 104 3.64 -6.13 12.44
CA ILE A 104 2.75 -6.80 13.43
C ILE A 104 2.43 -5.81 14.56
N LYS A 105 1.20 -5.80 15.04
CA LYS A 105 0.75 -4.79 16.02
C LYS A 105 0.88 -5.26 17.45
N ASN A 106 0.55 -6.53 17.67
CA ASN A 106 0.46 -7.10 19.00
C ASN A 106 1.80 -7.65 19.53
N LEU A 107 2.91 -7.29 18.88
CA LEU A 107 4.25 -7.67 19.32
C LEU A 107 4.94 -6.46 19.94
N VAL A 108 5.42 -6.68 21.16
CA VAL A 108 6.16 -5.70 21.96
C VAL A 108 7.42 -5.28 21.17
N ILE A 109 7.78 -3.99 21.24
CA ILE A 109 8.88 -3.42 20.44
C ILE A 109 10.20 -4.14 20.75
N GLU A 110 10.44 -4.44 22.02
CA GLU A 110 11.60 -5.21 22.48
C GLU A 110 11.65 -6.60 21.83
N ASP A 111 10.52 -7.31 21.76
CA ASP A 111 10.43 -8.62 21.12
C ASP A 111 10.62 -8.53 19.59
N LYS A 112 10.15 -7.45 18.95
CA LYS A 112 10.41 -7.18 17.53
C LYS A 112 11.90 -7.01 17.28
N MET A 113 12.55 -6.15 18.05
CA MET A 113 13.99 -5.90 17.97
C MET A 113 14.78 -7.20 18.17
N GLU A 114 14.42 -7.98 19.18
CA GLU A 114 15.06 -9.27 19.45
C GLU A 114 14.89 -10.27 18.28
N GLN A 115 13.68 -10.37 17.71
CA GLN A 115 13.43 -11.26 16.57
C GLN A 115 14.16 -10.81 15.31
N LEU A 116 14.20 -9.51 15.02
CA LEU A 116 14.94 -8.95 13.89
C LEU A 116 16.45 -9.20 14.03
N GLN A 117 16.99 -9.07 15.24
CA GLN A 117 18.38 -9.34 15.51
C GLN A 117 18.72 -10.83 15.43
N LYS A 118 17.94 -11.71 16.08
CA LYS A 118 18.23 -13.16 16.12
C LYS A 118 17.99 -13.86 14.78
N THR A 119 16.91 -13.51 14.07
CA THR A 119 16.47 -14.24 12.87
C THR A 119 17.08 -13.66 11.59
N TYR A 120 17.33 -12.35 11.56
CA TYR A 120 17.81 -11.65 10.36
C TYR A 120 19.20 -11.01 10.54
N GLY A 121 19.78 -11.08 11.74
CA GLY A 121 21.12 -10.55 12.01
C GLY A 121 21.17 -9.02 11.95
N ILE A 122 20.04 -8.34 12.09
CA ILE A 122 19.98 -6.87 12.07
C ILE A 122 20.47 -6.38 13.43
N LEU A 123 21.63 -5.71 13.42
CA LEU A 123 22.17 -5.11 14.64
C LEU A 123 21.28 -3.96 15.08
N MET A 124 20.73 -4.06 16.28
CA MET A 124 19.88 -3.03 16.90
C MET A 124 20.76 -1.91 17.44
N GLU A 125 21.17 -1.01 16.54
CA GLU A 125 21.83 0.24 16.89
C GLU A 125 20.79 1.34 17.13
N LYS A 126 21.15 2.39 17.89
CA LYS A 126 20.20 3.45 18.29
C LYS A 126 19.39 4.07 17.13
N GLU A 127 19.97 4.16 15.94
CA GLU A 127 19.30 4.70 14.75
C GLU A 127 18.25 3.71 14.21
N ILE A 128 18.62 2.43 14.07
CA ILE A 128 17.72 1.36 13.65
C ILE A 128 16.59 1.18 14.67
N ASP A 129 16.89 1.31 15.96
CA ASP A 129 15.88 1.24 17.02
C ASP A 129 14.81 2.32 16.85
N GLN A 130 15.23 3.55 16.56
CA GLN A 130 14.32 4.68 16.33
C GLN A 130 13.50 4.51 15.04
N GLU A 131 14.07 3.94 13.98
CA GLU A 131 13.36 3.65 12.75
C GLU A 131 12.27 2.59 12.96
N VAL A 132 12.56 1.53 13.72
CA VAL A 132 11.58 0.49 14.06
C VAL A 132 10.44 1.07 14.89
N MET A 133 10.74 1.94 15.86
CA MET A 133 9.70 2.65 16.63
C MET A 133 8.84 3.55 15.73
N THR A 134 9.46 4.28 14.80
CA THR A 134 8.75 5.15 13.86
C THR A 134 7.79 4.37 12.98
N MET A 135 8.19 3.19 12.50
CA MET A 135 7.33 2.30 11.70
C MET A 135 6.16 1.74 12.50
N CYS A 136 6.36 1.41 13.78
CA CYS A 136 5.26 0.99 14.67
C CYS A 136 4.21 2.09 14.80
N ASN A 137 4.64 3.32 15.12
CA ASN A 137 3.75 4.48 15.24
C ASN A 137 3.01 4.78 13.93
N PHE A 138 3.69 4.63 12.78
CA PHE A 138 3.05 4.79 11.47
C PHE A 138 1.94 3.75 11.23
N SER A 139 2.17 2.51 11.64
CA SER A 139 1.19 1.41 11.55
C SER A 139 -0.06 1.69 12.38
N ASP A 140 0.13 2.19 13.60
CA ASP A 140 -0.95 2.53 14.54
C ASP A 140 -1.76 3.72 14.03
N PHE A 141 -1.07 4.74 13.52
CA PHE A 141 -1.69 5.93 12.93
C PHE A 141 -2.62 5.57 11.75
N ILE A 142 -2.18 4.69 10.84
CA ILE A 142 -3.00 4.25 9.71
C ILE A 142 -4.25 3.47 10.19
N GLU A 143 -4.14 2.68 11.25
CA GLU A 143 -5.30 1.97 11.81
C GLU A 143 -6.29 2.90 12.48
N GLN A 144 -5.81 3.83 13.31
CA GLN A 144 -6.67 4.82 13.96
C GLN A 144 -7.48 5.58 12.91
N ARG A 145 -6.81 6.05 11.85
CA ARG A 145 -7.48 6.69 10.71
C ARG A 145 -8.51 5.78 10.05
N GLY A 146 -8.19 4.51 9.83
CA GLY A 146 -9.12 3.54 9.24
C GLY A 146 -10.34 3.23 10.14
N LYS A 147 -10.18 3.21 11.47
CA LYS A 147 -11.29 3.04 12.41
C LYS A 147 -12.19 4.27 12.44
N GLU A 148 -11.60 5.47 12.41
CA GLU A 148 -12.33 6.73 12.34
C GLU A 148 -13.14 6.83 11.03
N GLU A 149 -12.50 6.56 9.88
CA GLU A 149 -13.18 6.52 8.58
C GLU A 149 -14.32 5.49 8.58
N GLY A 150 -14.09 4.27 9.08
CA GLY A 150 -15.10 3.22 9.17
C GLY A 150 -16.28 3.57 10.10
N LYS A 151 -16.03 4.26 11.21
CA LYS A 151 -17.06 4.75 12.13
C LYS A 151 -17.95 5.79 11.45
N VAL A 152 -17.35 6.72 10.70
CA VAL A 152 -18.08 7.73 9.93
C VAL A 152 -18.94 7.08 8.84
N GLU A 153 -18.38 6.16 8.05
CA GLU A 153 -19.13 5.47 6.98
C GLU A 153 -20.30 4.64 7.53
N ALA A 154 -20.07 3.88 8.61
CA ALA A 154 -21.13 3.08 9.23
C ALA A 154 -22.26 3.98 9.74
N THR A 155 -21.92 5.04 10.47
CA THR A 155 -22.89 6.00 11.00
C THR A 155 -23.68 6.67 9.87
N LEU A 156 -23.00 7.07 8.78
CA LEU A 156 -23.64 7.65 7.60
C LEU A 156 -24.70 6.71 7.00
N VAL A 157 -24.43 5.41 6.91
CA VAL A 157 -25.40 4.42 6.42
C VAL A 157 -26.62 4.33 7.34
N TYR A 158 -26.42 4.32 8.66
CA TYR A 158 -27.52 4.28 9.62
C TYR A 158 -28.37 5.56 9.58
N VAL A 159 -27.73 6.72 9.53
CA VAL A 159 -28.41 8.03 9.37
C VAL A 159 -29.25 8.05 8.09
N LYS A 160 -28.68 7.67 6.93
CA LYS A 160 -29.44 7.60 5.66
C LYS A 160 -30.66 6.67 5.75
N LYS A 161 -30.50 5.49 6.36
CA LYS A 161 -31.61 4.54 6.54
C LYS A 161 -32.72 5.09 7.43
N LEU A 162 -32.36 5.82 8.49
CA LEU A 162 -33.31 6.45 9.40
C LEU A 162 -34.08 7.59 8.72
N MET A 163 -33.39 8.46 8.00
CA MET A 163 -34.00 9.51 7.19
C MET A 163 -35.01 8.93 6.20
N GLN A 164 -34.68 7.84 5.51
CA GLN A 164 -35.57 7.22 4.53
C GLN A 164 -36.77 6.50 5.14
N LYS A 165 -36.60 5.83 6.29
CA LYS A 165 -37.66 5.01 6.89
C LYS A 165 -38.61 5.78 7.79
N ILE A 166 -38.08 6.79 8.49
CA ILE A 166 -38.81 7.53 9.53
C ILE A 166 -39.11 8.96 9.07
N ASP A 167 -38.60 9.38 7.91
CA ASP A 167 -38.80 10.72 7.32
C ASP A 167 -38.37 11.84 8.29
N VAL A 168 -37.20 11.67 8.89
CA VAL A 168 -36.61 12.63 9.82
C VAL A 168 -35.44 13.37 9.16
N SER A 169 -35.14 14.57 9.64
CA SER A 169 -33.98 15.32 9.18
C SER A 169 -32.67 14.61 9.54
N ALA A 170 -31.58 14.91 8.84
CA ALA A 170 -30.26 14.36 9.16
C ALA A 170 -29.82 14.67 10.60
N VAL A 171 -30.17 15.87 11.09
CA VAL A 171 -29.83 16.31 12.45
C VAL A 171 -30.62 15.49 13.48
N ASP A 172 -31.91 15.29 13.25
CA ASP A 172 -32.75 14.49 14.15
C ASP A 172 -32.35 13.01 14.15
N ALA A 173 -32.01 12.46 12.97
CA ALA A 173 -31.48 11.10 12.86
C ALA A 173 -30.18 10.92 13.66
N MET A 174 -29.26 11.89 13.60
CA MET A 174 -28.02 11.87 14.39
C MET A 174 -28.29 12.01 15.90
N ASN A 175 -29.28 12.82 16.30
CA ASN A 175 -29.69 12.92 17.70
C ASN A 175 -30.31 11.61 18.22
N ILE A 176 -31.14 10.95 17.41
CA ILE A 176 -31.74 9.64 17.75
C ILE A 176 -30.67 8.56 17.90
N LEU A 177 -29.64 8.60 17.05
CA LEU A 177 -28.53 7.65 17.07
C LEU A 177 -27.44 8.00 18.10
N ASP A 178 -27.60 9.09 18.84
CA ASP A 178 -26.62 9.61 19.80
C ASP A 178 -25.20 9.74 19.20
N VAL A 179 -25.14 10.31 17.99
CA VAL A 179 -23.88 10.46 17.26
C VAL A 179 -23.01 11.50 17.95
N GLU A 180 -21.75 11.13 18.22
CA GLU A 180 -20.74 11.99 18.82
C GLU A 180 -20.48 13.26 17.98
N ASP A 181 -20.27 14.40 18.63
CA ASP A 181 -20.20 15.71 17.98
C ASP A 181 -19.01 15.89 17.03
N ASP A 182 -17.92 15.16 17.28
CA ASP A 182 -16.68 15.19 16.50
C ASP A 182 -16.85 14.63 15.07
N ILE A 183 -17.73 13.65 14.89
CA ILE A 183 -17.98 13.01 13.59
C ILE A 183 -19.19 13.58 12.83
N ARG A 184 -20.05 14.38 13.48
CA ARG A 184 -21.24 14.99 12.86
C ARG A 184 -20.91 15.84 11.61
N PRO A 185 -19.87 16.70 11.59
CA PRO A 185 -19.56 17.50 10.40
C PRO A 185 -19.21 16.64 9.18
N ALA A 186 -18.46 15.56 9.37
CA ALA A 186 -18.06 14.64 8.30
C ALA A 186 -19.27 13.90 7.69
N ILE A 187 -20.23 13.50 8.54
CA ILE A 187 -21.48 12.87 8.12
C ILE A 187 -22.34 13.86 7.32
N LEU A 188 -22.51 15.09 7.81
CA LEU A 188 -23.28 16.13 7.12
C LEU A 188 -22.68 16.48 5.75
N GLN A 189 -21.37 16.65 5.68
CA GLN A 189 -20.67 16.90 4.42
C GLN A 189 -20.87 15.76 3.42
N SER A 190 -20.78 14.51 3.88
CA SER A 190 -21.00 13.33 3.05
C SER A 190 -22.44 13.22 2.54
N LEU A 191 -23.42 13.65 3.33
CA LEU A 191 -24.83 13.70 2.93
C LEU A 191 -25.13 14.78 1.88
N GLN A 192 -24.40 15.91 1.89
CA GLN A 192 -24.56 16.98 0.90
C GLN A 192 -23.96 16.65 -0.47
N LEU A 193 -22.99 15.73 -0.52
CA LEU A 193 -22.35 15.24 -1.74
C LEU A 193 -23.06 14.02 -2.36
N SER A 194 -24.10 13.51 -1.69
CA SER A 194 -24.91 12.33 -2.09
C SER A 194 -26.13 12.74 -2.90
#